data_AF-A0A969EP06-F1
#
_entry.id   AF-A0A969EP06-F1
#
_cell.length_a   1.000
_cell.length_b   1.000
_cell.length_c   1.000
_cell.angle_alpha   90.00
_cell.angle_beta   90.00
_cell.angle_gamma   90.00
#
_symmetry.space_group_name_H-M   'P 1'
#
loop_
_entity.id
_entity.type
_entity.pdbx_description
1 polymer ?
#
loop_
_entity_poly.entity_id
_entity_poly.type
_entity_poly.pdbx_seq_one_letter_code
_entity_poly.pdbx_strand_id
1 'polypeptide(L)'
;MGTQLSESRTRNRVRSANRFLLGILIVFLLLPAAPSSALDHHDPLFQQLAETVTAESVAGQTVALADFVAKAQTAIDFMRPGGQLQEPRIEGVAEWSPTIANRFAAYLSELYQDDLETLGSQWIAEQLGEWRTAGVQVTRLSWGVSIDGVNHPFDSVAVFDPSGDLLFDTVLIHTITDIEYSPP
;
A
#
# COMPACT_ATOMS: atom_id res chain seq x y z
N MET A 1 -18.20 24.29 -30.59
CA MET A 1 -18.18 22.84 -30.24
C MET A 1 -16.86 22.55 -29.56
N GLY A 2 -16.82 22.26 -28.25
CA GLY A 2 -15.53 22.02 -27.58
C GLY A 2 -15.49 21.90 -26.05
N THR A 3 -16.60 22.07 -25.33
CA THR A 3 -16.55 22.15 -23.84
C THR A 3 -17.17 20.96 -23.08
N GLN A 4 -17.99 20.12 -23.71
CA GLN A 4 -18.71 19.05 -22.98
C GLN A 4 -17.91 17.75 -22.76
N LEU A 5 -16.88 17.46 -23.56
CA LEU A 5 -16.10 16.22 -23.42
C LEU A 5 -15.05 16.29 -22.29
N SER A 6 -14.61 17.49 -21.91
CA SER A 6 -13.62 17.68 -20.86
C SER A 6 -14.24 17.48 -19.47
N GLU A 7 -15.41 18.08 -19.20
CA GLU A 7 -16.08 17.97 -17.88
C GLU A 7 -16.56 16.56 -17.53
N SER A 8 -16.87 15.72 -18.52
CA SER A 8 -17.32 14.34 -18.30
C SER A 8 -16.19 13.43 -17.82
N ARG A 9 -14.96 13.62 -18.35
CA ARG A 9 -13.77 12.89 -17.87
C ARG A 9 -13.34 13.31 -16.47
N THR A 10 -13.42 14.61 -16.15
CA THR A 10 -13.10 15.11 -14.81
C THR A 10 -14.12 14.63 -13.79
N ARG A 11 -15.43 14.63 -14.12
CA ARG A 11 -16.47 14.11 -13.21
C ARG A 11 -16.37 12.60 -12.95
N ASN A 12 -15.95 11.81 -13.94
CA ASN A 12 -15.73 10.37 -13.73
C ASN A 12 -14.49 10.07 -12.88
N ARG A 13 -13.38 10.81 -13.07
CA ARG A 13 -12.20 10.70 -12.19
C ARG A 13 -12.49 11.11 -10.75
N VAL A 14 -13.23 12.21 -10.55
CA VAL A 14 -13.61 12.69 -9.21
C VAL A 14 -14.58 11.73 -8.51
N ARG A 15 -15.49 11.06 -9.26
CA ARG A 15 -16.40 10.04 -8.70
C ARG A 15 -15.71 8.72 -8.38
N SER A 16 -14.67 8.30 -9.11
CA SER A 16 -13.92 7.09 -8.75
C SER A 16 -12.94 7.35 -7.60
N ALA A 17 -12.26 8.50 -7.58
CA ALA A 17 -11.38 8.92 -6.49
C ALA A 17 -12.16 9.08 -5.16
N ASN A 18 -13.35 9.67 -5.19
CA ASN A 18 -14.21 9.78 -4.00
C ASN A 18 -14.85 8.46 -3.57
N ARG A 19 -14.83 7.40 -4.37
CA ARG A 19 -15.26 6.06 -3.97
C ARG A 19 -14.10 5.24 -3.41
N PHE A 20 -12.89 5.44 -3.93
CA PHE A 20 -11.66 4.83 -3.43
C PHE A 20 -11.21 5.44 -2.09
N LEU A 21 -11.21 6.77 -1.96
CA LEU A 21 -10.90 7.46 -0.70
C LEU A 21 -11.95 7.16 0.37
N LEU A 22 -13.21 6.98 -0.01
CA LEU A 22 -14.25 6.57 0.93
C LEU A 22 -14.16 5.08 1.26
N GLY A 23 -13.70 4.22 0.34
CA GLY A 23 -13.43 2.81 0.61
C GLY A 23 -12.27 2.63 1.60
N ILE A 24 -11.16 3.34 1.40
CA ILE A 24 -10.01 3.32 2.31
C ILE A 24 -10.40 3.92 3.67
N LEU A 25 -11.08 5.08 3.69
CA LEU A 25 -11.49 5.72 4.95
C LEU A 25 -12.60 4.96 5.72
N ILE A 26 -13.52 4.27 5.02
CA ILE A 26 -14.58 3.47 5.66
C ILE A 26 -14.04 2.14 6.17
N VAL A 27 -13.06 1.53 5.50
CA VAL A 27 -12.34 0.36 6.04
C VAL A 27 -11.61 0.74 7.34
N PHE A 28 -10.99 1.94 7.39
CA PHE A 28 -10.38 2.46 8.62
C PHE A 28 -11.37 2.82 9.76
N LEU A 29 -12.66 3.05 9.47
CA LEU A 29 -13.66 3.49 10.47
C LEU A 29 -14.62 2.38 10.96
N LEU A 30 -14.71 1.24 10.28
CA LEU A 30 -15.66 0.16 10.60
C LEU A 30 -15.02 -1.16 11.00
N LEU A 31 -13.70 -1.31 10.88
CA LEU A 31 -13.01 -2.45 11.47
C LEU A 31 -12.90 -2.23 12.99
N PRO A 32 -13.54 -3.05 13.84
CA PRO A 32 -13.17 -3.08 15.24
C PRO A 32 -11.67 -3.35 15.27
N ALA A 33 -10.90 -2.54 16.01
CA ALA A 33 -9.46 -2.67 16.17
C ALA A 33 -9.07 -4.15 16.15
N ALA A 34 -8.64 -4.62 14.99
CA ALA A 34 -8.26 -6.01 14.82
C ALA A 34 -7.11 -6.22 15.78
N PRO A 35 -7.11 -7.31 16.57
CA PRO A 35 -6.02 -7.57 17.49
C PRO A 35 -4.71 -7.50 16.70
N SER A 36 -3.85 -6.59 17.11
CA SER A 36 -2.54 -6.33 16.53
C SER A 36 -1.69 -7.59 16.62
N SER A 37 -1.78 -8.48 15.63
CA SER A 37 -0.64 -9.32 15.30
C SER A 37 0.36 -8.38 14.67
N ALA A 38 1.25 -7.83 15.51
CA ALA A 38 2.40 -7.08 15.07
C ALA A 38 3.04 -7.83 13.90
N LEU A 39 2.98 -7.24 12.71
CA LEU A 39 3.79 -7.66 11.57
C LEU A 39 5.21 -7.23 11.92
N ASP A 40 5.82 -8.03 12.78
CA ASP A 40 7.25 -8.07 12.98
C ASP A 40 7.87 -8.16 11.58
N HIS A 41 9.00 -7.49 11.34
CA HIS A 41 9.75 -7.60 10.07
C HIS A 41 10.24 -9.04 9.79
N HIS A 42 9.82 -9.99 10.62
CA HIS A 42 9.98 -11.42 10.57
C HIS A 42 8.79 -12.17 9.92
N ASP A 43 7.76 -11.49 9.41
CA ASP A 43 6.70 -12.15 8.64
C ASP A 43 7.28 -12.89 7.41
N PRO A 44 7.22 -14.24 7.39
CA PRO A 44 7.75 -15.03 6.29
C PRO A 44 7.04 -14.78 4.96
N LEU A 45 5.76 -14.40 4.95
CA LEU A 45 5.02 -14.11 3.72
C LEU A 45 5.39 -12.75 3.15
N PHE A 46 5.53 -11.72 3.99
CA PHE A 46 6.08 -10.44 3.55
C PHE A 46 7.50 -10.61 2.98
N GLN A 47 8.39 -11.32 3.68
CA GLN A 47 9.76 -11.54 3.21
C GLN A 47 9.78 -12.25 1.85
N GLN A 48 8.98 -13.30 1.67
CA GLN A 48 8.86 -13.99 0.38
C GLN A 48 8.34 -13.06 -0.73
N LEU A 49 7.40 -12.16 -0.43
CA LEU A 49 6.91 -11.17 -1.37
C LEU A 49 8.01 -10.16 -1.75
N ALA A 50 8.68 -9.56 -0.76
CA ALA A 50 9.75 -8.59 -0.96
C ALA A 50 10.94 -9.17 -1.75
N GLU A 51 11.34 -10.40 -1.44
CA GLU A 51 12.37 -11.14 -2.18
C GLU A 51 11.95 -11.39 -3.62
N THR A 52 10.69 -11.78 -3.85
CA THR A 52 10.16 -12.02 -5.21
C THR A 52 10.15 -10.73 -6.04
N VAL A 53 9.68 -9.61 -5.48
CA VAL A 53 9.70 -8.31 -6.16
C VAL A 53 11.13 -7.87 -6.47
N THR A 54 12.06 -8.09 -5.55
CA THR A 54 13.48 -7.78 -5.77
C THR A 54 14.06 -8.65 -6.90
N ALA A 55 13.77 -9.95 -6.90
CA ALA A 55 14.26 -10.90 -7.90
C ALA A 55 13.70 -10.65 -9.30
N GLU A 56 12.47 -10.17 -9.41
CA GLU A 56 11.81 -9.84 -10.68
C GLU A 56 11.98 -8.35 -11.07
N SER A 57 12.77 -7.58 -10.32
CA SER A 57 12.94 -6.16 -10.58
C SER A 57 13.71 -5.87 -11.88
N VAL A 58 13.29 -4.83 -12.58
CA VAL A 58 13.92 -4.37 -13.83
C VAL A 58 14.86 -3.22 -13.54
N ALA A 59 16.15 -3.40 -13.84
CA ALA A 59 17.17 -2.39 -13.59
C ALA A 59 16.86 -1.06 -14.31
N GLY A 60 16.90 0.05 -13.57
CA GLY A 60 16.65 1.39 -14.09
C GLY A 60 15.16 1.76 -14.24
N GLN A 61 14.24 0.85 -13.91
CA GLN A 61 12.82 1.17 -13.82
C GLN A 61 12.53 1.97 -12.55
N THR A 62 11.67 2.98 -12.66
CA THR A 62 11.30 3.88 -11.56
C THR A 62 9.79 4.12 -11.56
N VAL A 63 9.28 4.54 -10.41
CA VAL A 63 7.89 4.95 -10.21
C VAL A 63 7.87 6.32 -9.53
N ALA A 64 6.88 7.17 -9.86
CA ALA A 64 6.71 8.44 -9.19
C ALA A 64 6.17 8.21 -7.77
N LEU A 65 6.90 8.65 -6.74
CA LEU A 65 6.52 8.45 -5.34
C LEU A 65 5.67 9.59 -4.76
N ALA A 66 5.22 10.55 -5.57
CA ALA A 66 4.54 11.74 -5.08
C ALA A 66 3.24 11.41 -4.32
N ASP A 67 2.43 10.48 -4.83
CA ASP A 67 1.19 10.05 -4.18
C ASP A 67 1.47 9.21 -2.92
N PHE A 68 2.50 8.35 -2.96
CA PHE A 68 2.98 7.64 -1.77
C PHE A 68 3.39 8.61 -0.67
N VAL A 69 4.23 9.60 -0.96
CA VAL A 69 4.72 10.59 0.00
C VAL A 69 3.55 11.37 0.62
N ALA A 70 2.59 11.80 -0.19
CA ALA A 70 1.42 12.53 0.28
C ALA A 70 0.55 11.68 1.22
N LYS A 71 0.27 10.43 0.84
CA LYS A 71 -0.53 9.49 1.66
C LYS A 71 0.20 9.10 2.94
N ALA A 72 1.49 8.79 2.85
CA ALA A 72 2.33 8.44 3.99
C ALA A 72 2.37 9.57 5.02
N GLN A 73 2.66 10.81 4.58
CA GLN A 73 2.68 11.95 5.50
C GLN A 73 1.30 12.23 6.11
N THR A 74 0.23 12.13 5.32
CA THR A 74 -1.15 12.31 5.84
C THR A 74 -1.46 11.31 6.95
N ALA A 75 -1.09 10.05 6.74
CA ALA A 75 -1.28 9.01 7.73
C ALA A 75 -0.42 9.30 8.98
N ILE A 76 0.85 9.70 8.81
CA ILE A 76 1.77 10.05 9.92
C ILE A 76 1.18 11.18 10.75
N ASP A 77 0.71 12.25 10.10
CA ASP A 77 0.11 13.40 10.78
C ASP A 77 -1.11 13.00 11.62
N PHE A 78 -1.91 12.05 11.14
CA PHE A 78 -3.09 11.56 11.84
C PHE A 78 -2.74 10.73 13.09
N MET A 79 -1.77 9.83 12.96
CA MET A 79 -1.52 8.77 13.94
C MET A 79 -0.34 9.06 14.88
N ARG A 80 0.63 9.87 14.45
CA ARG A 80 1.78 10.35 15.25
C ARG A 80 2.04 11.83 14.95
N PRO A 81 1.21 12.75 15.49
CA PRO A 81 1.37 14.18 15.28
C PRO A 81 2.80 14.64 15.60
N GLY A 82 3.42 15.36 14.66
CA GLY A 82 4.83 15.79 14.76
C GLY A 82 5.84 14.83 14.14
N GLY A 83 5.42 13.64 13.73
CA GLY A 83 6.24 12.72 12.95
C GLY A 83 6.51 13.25 11.54
N GLN A 84 7.69 12.92 11.00
CA GLN A 84 8.09 13.32 9.65
C GLN A 84 8.48 12.12 8.82
N LEU A 85 7.89 11.98 7.63
CA LEU A 85 8.33 11.01 6.65
C LEU A 85 9.80 11.26 6.30
N GLN A 86 10.63 10.22 6.42
CA GLN A 86 11.97 10.20 5.86
C GLN A 86 11.92 9.78 4.40
N GLU A 87 12.82 10.34 3.59
CA GLU A 87 12.79 10.22 2.13
C GLU A 87 12.68 8.75 1.68
N PRO A 88 11.57 8.37 1.02
CA PRO A 88 11.39 7.02 0.52
C PRO A 88 12.36 6.72 -0.63
N ARG A 89 12.90 5.50 -0.63
CA ARG A 89 13.81 4.99 -1.65
C ARG A 89 13.23 3.76 -2.31
N ILE A 90 13.40 3.68 -3.63
CA ILE A 90 13.04 2.50 -4.42
C ILE A 90 14.20 1.52 -4.34
N GLU A 91 13.93 0.33 -3.82
CA GLU A 91 14.88 -0.79 -3.79
C GLU A 91 14.73 -1.68 -5.03
N GLY A 92 13.54 -1.70 -5.65
CA GLY A 92 13.30 -2.39 -6.91
C GLY A 92 11.88 -2.17 -7.44
N VAL A 93 11.72 -2.17 -8.76
CA VAL A 93 10.42 -2.10 -9.44
C VAL A 93 10.27 -3.32 -10.34
N ALA A 94 9.16 -4.02 -10.22
CA ALA A 94 8.78 -5.17 -11.02
C ALA A 94 7.43 -4.94 -11.70
N GLU A 95 7.23 -5.59 -12.85
CA GLU A 95 5.92 -5.68 -13.48
C GLU A 95 5.06 -6.75 -12.81
N TRP A 96 3.74 -6.65 -12.95
CA TRP A 96 2.83 -7.66 -12.43
C TRP A 96 3.09 -9.03 -13.08
N SER A 97 3.37 -10.06 -12.27
CA SER A 97 3.63 -11.42 -12.74
C SER A 97 2.78 -12.46 -12.00
N PRO A 98 2.64 -13.69 -12.54
CA PRO A 98 1.98 -14.78 -11.82
C PRO A 98 2.65 -15.13 -10.48
N THR A 99 3.97 -15.02 -10.38
CA THR A 99 4.70 -15.28 -9.13
C THR A 99 4.36 -14.23 -8.09
N ILE A 100 4.43 -12.95 -8.47
CA ILE A 100 4.08 -11.81 -7.61
C ILE A 100 2.61 -11.92 -7.17
N ALA A 101 1.70 -12.26 -8.09
CA ALA A 101 0.30 -12.46 -7.77
C ALA A 101 0.09 -13.56 -6.72
N ASN A 102 0.78 -14.70 -6.83
CA ASN A 102 0.70 -15.78 -5.85
C ASN A 102 1.24 -15.37 -4.48
N ARG A 103 2.33 -14.58 -4.43
CA ARG A 103 2.88 -14.06 -3.18
C ARG A 103 1.96 -13.05 -2.52
N PHE A 104 1.37 -12.14 -3.29
CA PHE A 104 0.35 -11.23 -2.79
C PHE A 104 -0.88 -11.98 -2.29
N ALA A 105 -1.36 -13.00 -3.00
CA ALA A 105 -2.51 -13.79 -2.56
C ALA A 105 -2.28 -14.40 -1.17
N ALA A 106 -1.09 -14.98 -0.97
CA ALA A 106 -0.71 -15.55 0.33
C ALA A 106 -0.65 -14.46 1.41
N TYR A 107 0.07 -13.37 1.16
CA TYR A 107 0.21 -12.26 2.10
C TYR A 107 -1.15 -11.64 2.47
N LEU A 108 -1.99 -11.32 1.49
CA LEU A 108 -3.32 -10.75 1.74
C LEU A 108 -4.26 -11.74 2.45
N SER A 109 -4.09 -13.04 2.26
CA SER A 109 -4.90 -14.05 2.96
C SER A 109 -4.57 -14.12 4.44
N GLU A 110 -3.29 -13.93 4.80
CA GLU A 110 -2.87 -13.78 6.19
C GLU A 110 -3.34 -12.43 6.75
N LEU A 111 -3.15 -11.36 5.97
CA LEU A 111 -3.48 -10.00 6.37
C LEU A 111 -4.95 -9.80 6.76
N TYR A 112 -5.84 -10.38 5.95
CA TYR A 112 -7.28 -10.25 6.11
C TYR A 112 -7.90 -11.53 6.68
N GLN A 113 -7.13 -12.41 7.30
CA GLN A 113 -7.61 -13.72 7.75
C GLN A 113 -8.92 -13.60 8.57
N ASP A 114 -8.99 -12.62 9.46
CA ASP A 114 -10.17 -12.36 10.31
C ASP A 114 -11.32 -11.67 9.55
N ASP A 115 -11.02 -10.94 8.49
CA ASP A 115 -11.99 -10.18 7.69
C ASP A 115 -12.55 -10.98 6.51
N LEU A 116 -11.89 -12.06 6.10
CA LEU A 116 -12.28 -12.86 4.92
C LEU A 116 -13.66 -13.51 5.06
N GLU A 117 -14.12 -13.78 6.28
CA GLU A 117 -15.50 -14.23 6.52
C GLU A 117 -16.53 -13.16 6.11
N THR A 118 -16.17 -11.88 6.25
CA THR A 118 -17.03 -10.72 5.95
C THR A 118 -16.83 -10.22 4.51
N LEU A 119 -15.59 -10.19 4.03
CA LEU A 119 -15.23 -9.75 2.68
C LEU A 119 -15.60 -10.78 1.61
N GLY A 120 -15.73 -12.05 2.00
CA GLY A 120 -15.95 -13.17 1.11
C GLY A 120 -14.64 -13.67 0.48
N SER A 121 -14.53 -14.99 0.34
CA SER A 121 -13.31 -15.67 -0.12
C SER A 121 -12.85 -15.30 -1.53
N GLN A 122 -13.69 -14.64 -2.33
CA GLN A 122 -13.38 -14.22 -3.69
C GLN A 122 -12.69 -12.84 -3.77
N TRP A 123 -12.76 -12.03 -2.71
CA TRP A 123 -12.29 -10.64 -2.73
C TRP A 123 -10.81 -10.52 -3.13
N ILE A 124 -9.94 -11.38 -2.57
CA ILE A 124 -8.51 -11.39 -2.92
C ILE A 124 -8.33 -11.67 -4.42
N ALA A 125 -9.04 -12.66 -4.96
CA ALA A 125 -8.93 -13.01 -6.37
C ALA A 125 -9.41 -11.87 -7.29
N GLU A 126 -10.46 -11.16 -6.89
CA GLU A 126 -10.96 -9.97 -7.61
C GLU A 126 -9.93 -8.85 -7.60
N GLN A 127 -9.38 -8.48 -6.44
CA GLN A 127 -8.36 -7.42 -6.34
C GLN A 127 -7.12 -7.72 -7.18
N LEU A 128 -6.61 -8.95 -7.10
CA LEU A 128 -5.46 -9.37 -7.91
C LEU A 128 -5.79 -9.38 -9.42
N GLY A 129 -7.03 -9.70 -9.78
CA GLY A 129 -7.53 -9.63 -11.16
C GLY A 129 -7.62 -8.19 -11.69
N GLU A 130 -8.03 -7.25 -10.85
CA GLU A 130 -8.07 -5.82 -11.17
C GLU A 130 -6.65 -5.27 -11.38
N TRP A 131 -5.72 -5.54 -10.45
CA TRP A 131 -4.32 -5.11 -10.56
C TRP A 131 -3.63 -5.66 -11.80
N ARG A 132 -3.84 -6.95 -12.09
CA ARG A 132 -3.35 -7.58 -13.32
C ARG A 132 -3.84 -6.84 -14.57
N THR A 133 -5.13 -6.51 -14.62
CA THR A 133 -5.76 -5.88 -15.78
C THR A 133 -5.34 -4.42 -15.93
N ALA A 134 -5.11 -3.73 -14.81
CA ALA A 134 -4.66 -2.34 -14.78
C ALA A 134 -3.20 -2.18 -15.24
N GLY A 135 -2.40 -3.24 -15.25
CA GLY A 135 -0.98 -3.17 -15.63
C GLY A 135 -0.16 -2.44 -14.56
N VAL A 136 -0.42 -2.76 -13.29
CA VAL A 136 0.24 -2.13 -12.15
C VAL A 136 1.75 -2.39 -12.14
N GLN A 137 2.47 -1.49 -11.47
CA GLN A 137 3.86 -1.67 -11.09
C GLN A 137 3.94 -2.04 -9.61
N VAL A 138 4.78 -3.01 -9.28
CA VAL A 138 5.01 -3.45 -7.91
C VAL A 138 6.40 -3.01 -7.50
N THR A 139 6.50 -2.27 -6.40
CA THR A 139 7.73 -1.61 -5.98
C THR A 139 8.08 -2.02 -4.56
N ARG A 140 9.33 -2.41 -4.33
CA ARG A 140 9.89 -2.50 -2.98
C ARG A 140 10.44 -1.13 -2.57
N LEU A 141 10.01 -0.66 -1.41
CA LEU A 141 10.36 0.66 -0.89
C LEU A 141 11.05 0.53 0.47
N SER A 142 12.14 1.25 0.65
CA SER A 142 12.71 1.54 1.97
C SER A 142 12.36 2.97 2.35
N TRP A 143 11.75 3.16 3.52
CA TRP A 143 11.37 4.48 4.02
C TRP A 143 11.43 4.51 5.55
N GLY A 144 11.01 5.61 6.16
CA GLY A 144 10.99 5.69 7.62
C GLY A 144 10.17 6.86 8.14
N VAL A 145 9.97 6.89 9.45
CA VAL A 145 9.35 8.01 10.16
C VAL A 145 10.31 8.50 11.22
N SER A 146 10.56 9.81 11.25
CA SER A 146 11.27 10.44 12.35
C SER A 146 10.30 11.00 13.38
N ILE A 147 10.49 10.61 14.65
CA ILE A 147 9.72 11.09 15.80
C ILE A 147 10.74 11.46 16.88
N ASP A 148 10.67 12.69 17.39
CA ASP A 148 11.59 13.19 18.43
C ASP A 148 13.08 12.97 18.12
N GLY A 149 13.45 13.03 16.82
CA GLY A 149 14.81 12.83 16.34
C GLY A 149 15.26 11.36 16.24
N VAL A 150 14.39 10.39 16.56
CA VAL A 150 14.62 8.96 16.35
C VAL A 150 14.03 8.56 15.02
N ASN A 151 14.79 7.81 14.20
CA ASN A 151 14.31 7.27 12.93
C ASN A 151 13.82 5.84 13.11
N HIS A 152 12.61 5.58 12.62
CA HIS A 152 11.97 4.27 12.58
C HIS A 152 11.91 3.81 11.11
N PRO A 153 12.84 2.95 10.66
CA PRO A 153 12.86 2.48 9.28
C PRO A 153 11.78 1.43 9.01
N PHE A 154 11.29 1.41 7.78
CA PHE A 154 10.34 0.46 7.25
C PHE A 154 10.81 -0.05 5.89
N ASP A 155 10.48 -1.31 5.60
CA ASP A 155 10.59 -1.92 4.27
C ASP A 155 9.19 -2.35 3.86
N SER A 156 8.74 -1.93 2.67
CA SER A 156 7.39 -2.18 2.20
C SER A 156 7.34 -2.61 0.74
N VAL A 157 6.24 -3.27 0.37
CA VAL A 157 5.91 -3.55 -1.02
C VAL A 157 4.65 -2.74 -1.38
N ALA A 158 4.80 -1.87 -2.36
CA ALA A 158 3.77 -0.97 -2.85
C ALA A 158 3.30 -1.37 -4.25
N VAL A 159 2.01 -1.15 -4.53
CA VAL A 159 1.39 -1.32 -5.84
C VAL A 159 0.97 0.04 -6.36
N PHE A 160 1.45 0.40 -7.53
CA PHE A 160 1.13 1.65 -8.21
C PHE A 160 0.38 1.36 -9.51
N ASP A 161 -0.62 2.19 -9.80
CA ASP A 161 -1.26 2.18 -11.12
C ASP A 161 -0.32 2.76 -12.20
N PRO A 162 -0.64 2.63 -13.50
CA PRO A 162 0.17 3.21 -14.57
C PRO A 162 0.30 4.74 -14.55
N SER A 163 -0.53 5.44 -13.77
CA SER A 163 -0.47 6.89 -13.58
C SER A 163 0.54 7.29 -12.50
N GLY A 164 1.00 6.33 -11.69
CA GLY A 164 1.85 6.56 -10.52
C GLY A 164 1.06 6.78 -9.22
N ASP A 165 -0.23 6.50 -9.21
CA ASP A 165 -1.06 6.58 -8.00
C ASP A 165 -0.89 5.31 -7.17
N LEU A 166 -0.69 5.46 -5.86
CA LEU A 166 -0.54 4.36 -4.91
C LEU A 166 -1.90 3.67 -4.68
N LEU A 167 -1.98 2.39 -5.02
CA LEU A 167 -3.17 1.55 -4.81
C LEU A 167 -3.11 0.80 -3.48
N PHE A 168 -1.93 0.32 -3.10
CA PHE A 168 -1.71 -0.51 -1.92
C PHE A 168 -0.26 -0.39 -1.45
N ASP A 169 -0.03 -0.48 -0.15
CA ASP A 169 1.30 -0.66 0.42
C ASP A 169 1.20 -1.54 1.67
N THR A 170 2.09 -2.53 1.76
CA THR A 170 2.08 -3.54 2.84
C THR A 170 2.31 -2.94 4.22
N VAL A 171 2.98 -1.79 4.31
CA VAL A 171 3.28 -1.19 5.60
C VAL A 171 2.29 -0.07 5.87
N LEU A 172 2.03 0.88 4.96
CA LEU A 172 1.14 2.03 5.19
C LEU A 172 -0.28 1.64 5.61
N ILE A 173 -0.76 0.47 5.18
CA ILE A 173 -2.08 -0.02 5.60
C ILE A 173 -2.11 -0.41 7.09
N HIS A 174 -0.94 -0.70 7.69
CA HIS A 174 -0.77 -1.03 9.11
C HIS A 174 -0.02 0.03 9.93
N THR A 175 0.84 0.85 9.32
CA THR A 175 2.11 1.26 9.98
C THR A 175 1.91 2.04 11.25
N ILE A 176 0.88 2.86 11.34
CA ILE A 176 0.93 3.94 12.32
C ILE A 176 0.14 3.60 13.57
N THR A 177 -0.43 2.39 13.64
CA THR A 177 -0.88 1.81 14.91
C THR A 177 0.30 1.24 15.70
N ASP A 178 1.32 0.67 15.05
CA ASP A 178 2.31 -0.22 15.69
C ASP A 178 3.60 0.47 16.18
N ILE A 179 3.77 1.77 15.98
CA ILE A 179 4.93 2.53 16.54
C ILE A 179 4.85 2.59 18.10
N GLU A 180 3.82 2.02 18.71
CA GLU A 180 3.69 1.81 20.15
C GLU A 180 4.01 0.36 20.56
N TYR A 181 5.29 -0.01 20.64
CA TYR A 181 5.82 -0.77 21.79
C TYR A 181 7.36 -0.88 21.74
N SER A 182 8.03 -0.04 22.51
CA SER A 182 9.32 -0.38 23.12
C SER A 182 9.35 0.30 24.48
N PRO A 183 8.92 -0.38 25.57
CA PRO A 183 9.15 0.15 26.90
C PRO A 183 10.66 0.24 27.16
N PRO A 184 11.12 1.22 27.96
CA PRO A 184 12.51 1.31 28.39
C PRO A 184 12.96 0.10 29.22
#